data_AF-A0A4R0PFP7-F1
#
_entry.id   AF-A0A4R0PFP7-F1
#
_cell.length_a   1.000
_cell.length_b   1.000
_cell.length_c   1.000
_cell.angle_alpha   90.00
_cell.angle_beta   90.00
_cell.angle_gamma   90.00
#
_symmetry.space_group_name_H-M   'P 1'
#
loop_
_entity.id
_entity.type
_entity.pdbx_description
1 polymer ?
#
loop_
_entity_poly.entity_id
_entity_poly.type
_entity_poly.pdbx_seq_one_letter_code
_entity_poly.pdbx_strand_id
1 'polypeptide(L)' 'MDSAIIAADAAGDPRALSVLYGKAALALEQKGDIESACFFYTHAFVFALEAGSEAAKTYRAALLRHGRI' A
#
# COMPACT_ATOMS: atom_id res chain seq x y z
N MET A 1 8.33 6.51 13.99
CA MET A 1 7.41 6.29 12.85
C MET A 1 7.75 7.22 11.69
N ASP A 2 8.99 7.76 11.65
CA ASP A 2 9.34 8.89 10.78
C ASP A 2 10.35 8.50 9.69
N SER A 3 11.00 7.34 9.81
CA SER A 3 12.12 6.97 8.94
C SER A 3 11.70 6.48 7.55
N ALA A 4 10.49 5.92 7.41
CA ALA A 4 10.01 5.41 6.12
C ALA A 4 9.49 6.53 5.20
N ILE A 5 8.90 7.58 5.78
CA ILE A 5 8.37 8.74 5.05
C ILE A 5 9.53 9.61 4.55
N ILE A 6 10.64 9.72 5.30
CA ILE A 6 11.84 10.44 4.87
C ILE A 6 12.67 9.65 3.83
N ALA A 7 12.68 8.31 3.90
CA ALA A 7 13.39 7.48 2.91
C ALA A 7 12.68 7.43 1.54
N ALA A 8 11.35 7.59 1.54
CA ALA A 8 10.52 7.66 0.34
C ALA A 8 10.74 8.94 -0.47
N ASP A 9 10.97 10.06 0.22
CA ASP A 9 11.33 11.36 -0.38
C ASP A 9 12.68 11.28 -1.14
N ALA A 10 13.60 10.43 -0.66
CA ALA A 10 14.95 10.30 -1.22
C ALA A 10 15.06 9.41 -2.48
N ALA A 11 14.02 8.69 -2.90
CA ALA A 11 14.09 7.73 -4.02
C ALA A 11 13.24 8.11 -5.25
N GLY A 12 12.29 9.04 -5.13
CA GLY A 12 11.54 9.59 -6.28
C GLY A 12 10.70 8.59 -7.10
N ASP A 13 10.50 7.35 -6.64
CA ASP A 13 9.73 6.34 -7.38
C ASP A 13 8.46 5.89 -6.60
N PRO A 14 7.30 6.54 -6.83
CA PRO A 14 6.04 6.15 -6.21
C PRO A 14 5.62 4.71 -6.57
N ARG A 15 6.11 4.13 -7.68
CA ARG A 15 5.85 2.73 -8.02
C ARG A 15 6.54 1.77 -7.04
N ALA A 16 7.79 2.05 -6.68
CA ALA A 16 8.55 1.23 -5.74
C ALA A 16 7.92 1.26 -4.34
N LEU A 17 7.46 2.43 -3.89
CA LEU A 17 6.75 2.60 -2.63
C LEU A 17 5.44 1.82 -2.62
N SER A 18 4.65 1.96 -3.68
CA SER A 18 3.40 1.22 -3.84
C SER A 18 3.59 -0.29 -3.66
N VAL A 19 4.63 -0.87 -4.28
CA VAL A 19 4.96 -2.29 -4.14
C VAL A 19 5.36 -2.65 -2.71
N LEU A 20 6.17 -1.83 -2.04
CA LEU A 20 6.63 -2.08 -0.67
C LEU A 20 5.46 -2.07 0.32
N TYR A 21 4.60 -1.05 0.24
CA TYR A 21 3.39 -0.96 1.06
C TYR A 21 2.44 -2.13 0.76
N GLY A 22 2.28 -2.53 -0.50
CA GLY A 22 1.46 -3.67 -0.88
C GLY A 22 1.95 -5.01 -0.31
N LYS A 23 3.28 -5.22 -0.25
CA LYS A 23 3.88 -6.40 0.38
C LYS A 23 3.66 -6.42 1.90
N ALA A 24 3.82 -5.27 2.56
CA ALA A 24 3.56 -5.14 3.99
C ALA A 24 2.08 -5.44 4.30
N ALA A 25 1.17 -4.88 3.51
CA ALA A 25 -0.26 -5.11 3.63
C ALA A 25 -0.62 -6.59 3.50
N LEU A 26 -0.09 -7.28 2.48
CA LEU A 26 -0.30 -8.70 2.28
C LEU A 26 0.23 -9.55 3.46
N ALA A 27 1.40 -9.20 3.99
CA ALA A 27 1.98 -9.92 5.14
C ALA A 27 1.14 -9.74 6.42
N LEU A 28 0.54 -8.57 6.61
CA LEU A 28 -0.37 -8.28 7.73
C LEU A 28 -1.71 -8.99 7.55
N GLU A 29 -2.25 -8.99 6.33
CA GLU A 29 -3.47 -9.72 5.98
C GLU A 29 -3.31 -11.22 6.29
N GLN A 30 -2.19 -11.83 5.88
CA GLN A 30 -1.88 -13.23 6.17
C GLN A 30 -1.73 -13.53 7.68
N LYS A 31 -1.32 -12.54 8.47
CA LYS A 31 -1.24 -12.64 9.93
C LYS A 31 -2.59 -12.42 10.62
N GLY A 32 -3.64 -12.08 9.88
CA GLY A 32 -4.96 -11.75 10.42
C GLY A 32 -5.07 -10.33 10.97
N ASP A 33 -4.05 -9.49 10.80
CA ASP A 33 -4.10 -8.08 11.19
C ASP A 33 -4.70 -7.24 10.05
N ILE A 34 -6.01 -7.36 9.89
CA ILE A 34 -6.77 -6.78 8.78
C ILE A 34 -6.80 -5.25 8.84
N GLU A 35 -6.85 -4.67 10.04
CA GLU A 35 -6.86 -3.21 10.21
C GLU A 35 -5.54 -2.60 9.74
N SER A 36 -4.41 -3.15 10.20
CA SER A 36 -3.10 -2.71 9.73
C SER A 36 -2.95 -3.00 8.24
N ALA A 37 -3.38 -4.17 7.75
CA ALA A 37 -3.33 -4.48 6.33
C ALA A 37 -4.07 -3.43 5.48
N CYS A 38 -5.27 -3.01 5.88
CA CYS A 38 -6.03 -1.96 5.19
C CYS A 38 -5.32 -0.61 5.21
N PHE A 39 -4.68 -0.25 6.32
CA PHE A 39 -3.86 0.96 6.40
C PHE A 39 -2.73 0.93 5.35
N PHE A 40 -1.96 -0.15 5.29
CA PHE A 40 -0.88 -0.29 4.30
C PHE A 40 -1.41 -0.40 2.86
N TYR A 41 -2.54 -1.08 2.62
CA TYR A 41 -3.15 -1.14 1.29
C TYR A 41 -3.62 0.22 0.80
N THR A 42 -4.09 1.10 1.69
CA THR A 42 -4.49 2.47 1.34
C THR A 42 -3.28 3.27 0.87
N HIS A 43 -2.16 3.20 1.58
CA HIS A 43 -0.91 3.84 1.14
C HIS A 43 -0.40 3.24 -0.18
N ALA A 44 -0.41 1.91 -0.32
CA ALA A 44 -0.04 1.24 -1.57
C ALA A 44 -0.89 1.72 -2.76
N PHE A 45 -2.18 1.92 -2.52
CA PHE A 45 -3.14 2.39 -3.50
C PHE A 45 -2.88 3.84 -3.92
N VAL A 46 -2.68 4.75 -2.97
CA VAL A 46 -2.36 6.17 -3.27
C VAL A 46 -1.09 6.27 -4.11
N PHE A 47 0.00 5.61 -3.71
CA PHE A 47 1.25 5.61 -4.46
C PHE A 47 1.12 4.93 -5.84
N ALA A 48 0.26 3.91 -5.96
CA ALA A 48 -0.02 3.29 -7.26
C ALA A 48 -0.73 4.26 -8.21
N LEU A 49 -1.67 5.05 -7.71
CA LEU A 49 -2.38 6.06 -8.49
C LEU A 49 -1.44 7.17 -8.95
N GLU A 50 -0.59 7.68 -8.05
CA GLU A 50 0.42 8.69 -8.38
C GLU A 50 1.41 8.19 -9.44
N ALA A 51 1.77 6.91 -9.39
CA ALA A 51 2.65 6.27 -10.37
C ALA A 51 1.95 5.85 -11.68
N GLY A 52 0.62 6.05 -11.82
CA GLY A 52 -0.16 5.54 -12.95
C GLY A 52 -0.06 4.01 -13.10
N SER A 53 0.07 3.29 -11.99
CA SER A 53 0.31 1.85 -11.96
C SER A 53 -1.00 1.06 -11.90
N GLU A 54 -1.11 0.04 -12.75
CA GLU A 54 -2.23 -0.92 -12.73
C GLU A 54 -2.36 -1.68 -11.40
N ALA A 55 -1.31 -1.70 -10.58
CA ALA A 55 -1.33 -2.25 -9.22
C ALA A 55 -2.40 -1.59 -8.33
N ALA A 56 -2.80 -0.34 -8.63
CA ALA A 56 -3.89 0.35 -7.94
C ALA A 56 -5.20 -0.47 -7.95
N LYS A 57 -5.49 -1.16 -9.07
CA LYS A 57 -6.69 -2.00 -9.19
C LYS A 57 -6.65 -3.18 -8.22
N THR A 58 -5.47 -3.79 -8.07
CA THR A 58 -5.24 -4.90 -7.13
C THR A 58 -5.44 -4.45 -5.69
N TYR A 59 -4.87 -3.30 -5.30
CA TYR A 59 -5.02 -2.79 -3.93
C TYR A 59 -6.45 -2.36 -3.63
N ARG A 60 -7.14 -1.74 -4.59
CA ARG A 60 -8.56 -1.41 -4.45
C ARG A 60 -9.42 -2.66 -4.27
N ALA A 61 -9.15 -3.74 -5.00
CA ALA A 61 -9.86 -5.01 -4.83
C ALA A 61 -9.63 -5.61 -3.44
N ALA A 62 -8.40 -5.53 -2.91
CA ALA A 62 -8.10 -5.95 -1.53
C ALA A 62 -8.87 -5.12 -0.50
N LEU A 63 -8.92 -3.79 -0.66
CA LEU A 63 -9.66 -2.90 0.24
C LEU A 63 -11.19 -3.15 0.19
N LEU A 64 -11.74 -3.44 -0.99
CA LEU A 64 -13.15 -3.82 -1.15
C LEU A 64 -13.48 -5.14 -0.43
N ARG A 65 -12.60 -6.13 -0.47
CA ARG A 65 -12.79 -7.41 0.26
C ARG A 65 -12.91 -7.21 1.77
N HIS A 66 -12.26 -6.17 2.31
CA HIS A 66 -12.28 -5.81 3.72
C HIS A 66 -13.32 -4.75 4.09
N GLY A 67 -14.17 -4.34 3.14
CA GLY A 67 -15.28 -3.40 3.36
C GLY A 67 -14.84 -1.96 3.65
N ARG A 68 -13.68 -1.52 3.17
CA ARG A 68 -13.11 -0.20 3.46
C ARG A 68 -13.41 0.89 2.40
N ILE A 69 -14.12 0.56 1.30
CA ILE A 69 -14.48 1.48 0.19
C ILE A 69 -15.89 1.14 -0.31
#